data_AF-A0A523RSB3-F1
#
_entry.id   AF-A0A523RSB3-F1
#
_cell.length_a   1.000
_cell.length_b   1.000
_cell.length_c   1.000
_cell.angle_alpha   90.00
_cell.angle_beta   90.00
_cell.angle_gamma   90.00
#
_symmetry.space_group_name_H-M   'P 1'
#
loop_
_entity.id
_entity.type
_entity.pdbx_description
1 polymer ?
#
loop_
_entity_poly.entity_id
_entity_poly.type
_entity_poly.pdbx_seq_one_letter_code
_entity_poly.pdbx_strand_id
1 'polypeptide(L)'
;MGKRWVIPLSLIALLLPLMLSPNLSAALYVHPSDLNVGPYVDKIVYKVIEHPDQRILALQTGEIEMDTSFIHPLYLQTLEEDPDIDIYSALMNGYGQITINCRDYPLNIS
;
A
#
# COMPACT_ATOMS: atom_id res chain seq x y z
N MET A 1 15.24 -46.13 13.44
CA MET A 1 16.02 -45.12 12.70
C MET A 1 16.88 -44.35 13.68
N GLY A 2 18.20 -44.30 13.48
CA GLY A 2 19.14 -43.76 14.47
C GLY A 2 19.00 -42.25 14.65
N LYS A 3 19.17 -41.75 15.89
CA LYS A 3 19.16 -40.31 16.27
C LYS A 3 20.00 -39.41 15.36
N ARG A 4 20.98 -39.98 14.63
CA ARG A 4 21.84 -39.31 13.65
C ARG A 4 21.08 -38.68 12.47
N TRP A 5 19.90 -39.19 12.14
CA TRP A 5 19.09 -38.67 11.03
C TRP A 5 18.04 -37.66 11.45
N VAL A 6 17.78 -37.51 12.75
CA VAL A 6 16.71 -36.62 13.27
C VAL A 6 17.05 -35.16 12.98
N ILE A 7 18.28 -34.73 13.23
CA ILE A 7 18.73 -33.35 13.03
C ILE A 7 18.65 -32.92 11.56
N PRO A 8 19.23 -33.66 10.58
CA PRO A 8 19.13 -33.26 9.18
C PRO A 8 17.70 -33.32 8.65
N LEU A 9 16.88 -34.30 9.07
CA LEU A 9 15.46 -34.34 8.66
C LEU A 9 14.67 -33.14 9.21
N SER A 10 14.91 -32.74 10.47
CA SER A 10 14.24 -31.57 11.05
C SER A 10 14.65 -30.28 10.35
N LEU A 11 15.91 -30.15 9.92
CA LEU A 11 16.39 -28.99 9.15
C LEU A 11 15.75 -28.91 7.77
N ILE A 12 15.61 -30.05 7.08
CA ILE A 12 14.93 -30.12 5.79
C ILE A 12 13.44 -29.78 5.94
N ALA A 13 12.79 -30.29 6.98
CA ALA A 13 11.38 -30.00 7.27
C ALA A 13 11.13 -28.51 7.60
N LEU A 14 12.09 -27.84 8.25
CA LEU A 14 12.01 -26.40 8.54
C LEU A 14 12.21 -25.54 7.28
N LEU A 15 13.04 -26.00 6.33
CA LEU A 15 13.37 -25.26 5.11
C LEU A 15 12.36 -25.50 3.97
N LEU A 16 11.63 -26.62 3.98
CA LEU A 16 10.59 -26.91 2.99
C LEU A 16 9.50 -25.81 2.88
N PRO A 17 8.92 -25.28 3.98
CA PRO A 17 7.90 -24.24 3.89
C PRO A 17 8.43 -22.89 3.38
N LEU A 18 9.73 -22.61 3.52
CA LEU A 18 10.38 -21.43 2.92
C LEU A 18 10.52 -21.55 1.39
N MET A 19 10.52 -22.77 0.85
CA MET A 19 10.56 -23.02 -0.59
C MET A 19 9.15 -23.13 -1.20
N LEU A 20 8.16 -23.45 -0.37
CA LEU A 20 6.75 -23.59 -0.76
C LEU A 20 5.95 -22.30 -0.52
N SER A 21 6.51 -21.26 0.10
CA SER A 21 5.85 -19.96 0.19
C SER A 21 5.67 -19.42 -1.23
N PRO A 22 4.44 -19.40 -1.77
CA PRO A 22 4.23 -18.86 -3.09
C PRO A 22 4.42 -17.35 -2.95
N ASN A 23 5.40 -16.81 -3.66
CA ASN A 23 5.36 -15.44 -4.15
C ASN A 23 5.28 -14.35 -3.07
N LEU A 24 6.45 -13.95 -2.55
CA LEU A 24 6.73 -12.51 -2.45
C LEU A 24 7.06 -11.95 -3.85
N SER A 25 6.28 -12.35 -4.85
CA SER A 25 6.27 -11.72 -6.17
C SER A 25 5.10 -10.77 -6.11
N ALA A 26 5.35 -9.55 -5.64
CA ALA A 26 4.57 -8.44 -6.16
C ALA A 26 4.72 -8.57 -7.67
N ALA A 27 3.64 -8.94 -8.38
CA ALA A 27 3.65 -8.98 -9.82
C ALA A 27 4.33 -7.67 -10.27
N LEU A 28 5.49 -7.79 -10.94
CA LEU A 28 6.11 -6.64 -11.57
C LEU A 28 5.02 -6.08 -12.47
N TYR A 29 4.42 -4.96 -12.05
CA TYR A 29 3.51 -4.24 -12.89
C TYR A 29 4.34 -3.85 -14.11
N VAL A 30 4.18 -4.60 -15.19
CA VAL A 30 4.83 -4.32 -16.46
C VAL A 30 4.16 -3.06 -16.95
N HIS A 31 4.75 -1.91 -16.61
CA HIS A 31 4.34 -0.65 -17.17
C HIS A 31 4.44 -0.81 -18.69
N PRO A 32 3.33 -0.66 -19.42
CA PRO A 32 3.40 -0.71 -20.87
C PRO A 32 4.37 0.38 -21.35
N SER A 33 5.25 0.01 -22.28
CA SER A 33 6.20 0.96 -22.87
C SER A 33 5.52 2.04 -23.71
N ASP A 34 4.24 1.84 -24.04
CA ASP A 34 3.39 2.80 -24.71
C ASP A 34 2.38 3.39 -23.71
N LEU A 35 2.34 4.72 -23.64
CA LEU A 35 1.44 5.49 -22.78
C LEU A 35 -0.03 5.36 -23.20
N ASN A 36 -0.31 4.84 -24.41
CA ASN A 36 -1.66 4.64 -24.94
C ASN A 36 -2.18 3.21 -24.73
N VAL A 37 -1.51 2.40 -23.91
CA VAL A 37 -1.93 1.04 -23.58
C VAL A 37 -2.46 1.02 -22.16
N GLY A 38 -3.76 0.74 -22.02
CA GLY A 38 -4.47 0.72 -20.75
C GLY A 38 -5.96 0.50 -20.98
N PRO A 39 -6.78 0.49 -19.92
CA PRO A 39 -8.25 0.50 -20.06
C PRO A 39 -8.68 1.69 -20.93
N TYR A 40 -9.62 1.50 -21.83
CA TYR A 40 -10.18 2.59 -22.63
C TYR A 40 -10.96 3.54 -21.70
N VAL A 41 -10.44 4.76 -21.52
CA VAL A 41 -11.12 5.86 -20.83
C VAL A 41 -11.31 7.01 -21.80
N ASP A 42 -12.56 7.43 -22.01
CA ASP A 42 -12.85 8.58 -22.87
C ASP A 42 -12.43 9.91 -22.24
N LYS A 43 -12.49 9.99 -20.89
CA LYS A 43 -12.20 11.21 -20.13
C LYS A 43 -11.79 10.88 -18.70
N ILE A 44 -10.87 11.70 -18.17
CA ILE A 44 -10.55 11.76 -16.74
C ILE A 44 -10.97 13.13 -16.21
N VAL A 45 -11.70 13.17 -15.10
CA VAL A 45 -12.08 14.40 -14.41
C VAL A 45 -11.38 14.43 -13.07
N TYR A 46 -10.46 15.38 -12.89
CA TYR A 46 -9.89 15.65 -11.58
C TYR A 46 -10.83 16.55 -10.78
N LYS A 47 -11.33 16.06 -9.65
CA LYS A 47 -12.26 16.78 -8.78
C LYS A 47 -11.59 17.07 -7.44
N VAL A 48 -11.55 18.35 -7.06
CA VAL A 48 -10.98 18.77 -5.78
C VAL A 48 -12.06 18.69 -4.71
N ILE A 49 -11.86 17.80 -3.74
CA ILE A 49 -12.69 17.66 -2.54
C ILE A 49 -11.74 17.73 -1.34
N GLU A 50 -11.77 18.86 -0.64
CA GLU A 50 -10.76 19.20 0.37
C GLU A 50 -10.85 18.31 1.62
N HIS A 51 -12.08 18.01 2.06
CA HIS A 51 -12.30 17.35 3.33
C HIS A 51 -12.34 15.81 3.18
N PRO A 52 -11.59 15.05 4.01
CA PRO A 52 -11.53 13.60 3.91
C PRO A 52 -12.88 12.90 4.02
N ASP A 53 -13.72 13.30 4.97
CA ASP A 53 -15.07 12.76 5.16
C ASP A 53 -15.95 12.91 3.91
N GLN A 54 -15.85 14.04 3.21
CA GLN A 54 -16.56 14.26 1.95
C GLN A 54 -16.04 13.37 0.83
N ARG A 55 -14.73 13.07 0.78
CA ARG A 55 -14.17 12.12 -0.20
C ARG A 55 -14.63 10.69 0.06
N ILE A 56 -14.69 10.27 1.33
CA ILE A 56 -15.22 8.95 1.71
C ILE A 56 -16.67 8.82 1.25
N LEU A 57 -17.51 9.83 1.55
CA LEU A 57 -18.90 9.83 1.09
C LEU A 57 -19.00 9.83 -0.44
N ALA A 58 -18.15 10.60 -1.12
CA ALA A 58 -18.14 10.64 -2.58
C ALA A 58 -17.76 9.29 -3.21
N LEU A 59 -16.84 8.53 -2.59
CA LEU A 59 -16.55 7.14 -3.00
C LEU A 59 -17.77 6.24 -2.81
N GLN A 60 -18.36 6.22 -1.60
CA GLN A 60 -19.49 5.35 -1.26
C GLN A 60 -20.75 5.64 -2.08
N THR A 61 -20.92 6.89 -2.51
CA THR A 61 -22.07 7.30 -3.35
C THR A 61 -21.80 7.16 -4.85
N GLY A 62 -20.58 6.79 -5.25
CA GLY A 62 -20.16 6.71 -6.65
C GLY A 62 -20.02 8.07 -7.34
N GLU A 63 -19.91 9.16 -6.58
CA GLU A 63 -19.61 10.50 -7.11
C GLU A 63 -18.16 10.60 -7.63
N ILE A 64 -17.26 9.79 -7.07
CA ILE A 64 -15.90 9.55 -7.58
C ILE A 64 -15.61 8.05 -7.59
N GLU A 65 -14.85 7.59 -8.59
CA GLU A 65 -14.48 6.17 -8.73
C GLU A 65 -13.14 5.83 -8.04
N MET A 66 -12.35 6.85 -7.67
CA MET A 66 -11.01 6.65 -7.10
C MET A 66 -10.59 7.81 -6.20
N ASP A 67 -9.99 7.49 -5.05
CA ASP A 67 -9.24 8.42 -4.21
C ASP A 67 -7.79 7.89 -4.06
N THR A 68 -6.82 8.67 -4.49
CA THR A 68 -5.39 8.35 -4.39
C THR A 68 -4.69 9.06 -3.24
N SER A 69 -5.45 9.77 -2.39
CA SER A 69 -4.94 10.50 -1.25
C SER A 69 -4.66 9.59 -0.06
N PHE A 70 -4.05 10.15 0.98
CA PHE A 70 -3.91 9.45 2.26
C PHE A 70 -5.28 9.19 2.88
N ILE A 71 -5.63 7.92 3.05
CA ILE A 71 -6.81 7.50 3.78
C ILE A 71 -6.49 7.50 5.28
N HIS A 72 -7.23 8.31 6.04
CA HIS A 72 -7.07 8.34 7.49
C HIS A 72 -7.55 7.00 8.09
N PRO A 73 -6.79 6.38 9.02
CA PRO A 73 -7.12 5.04 9.56
C PRO A 73 -8.53 4.92 10.17
N LEU A 74 -9.11 6.02 10.64
CA LEU A 74 -10.49 6.09 11.13
C LEU A 74 -11.53 5.61 10.11
N TYR A 75 -11.28 5.82 8.82
CA TYR A 75 -12.22 5.45 7.75
C TYR A 75 -11.91 4.09 7.13
N LEU A 76 -10.77 3.47 7.48
CA LEU A 76 -10.33 2.23 6.85
C LEU A 76 -11.36 1.12 7.03
N GLN A 77 -11.83 0.91 8.26
CA GLN A 77 -12.84 -0.10 8.55
C GLN A 77 -14.14 0.14 7.76
N THR A 78 -14.59 1.40 7.67
CA THR A 78 -15.81 1.74 6.91
C THR A 78 -15.68 1.42 5.42
N LEU A 79 -14.50 1.63 4.83
CA LEU A 79 -14.25 1.31 3.43
C LEU A 79 -14.06 -0.20 3.20
N GLU A 80 -13.43 -0.92 4.15
CA GLU A 80 -13.26 -2.38 4.09
C GLU A 80 -14.60 -3.15 4.20
N GLU A 81 -15.59 -2.56 4.89
CA GLU A 81 -16.92 -3.13 5.04
C GLU A 81 -17.83 -2.86 3.84
N ASP A 82 -17.45 -1.97 2.93
CA ASP A 82 -18.22 -1.62 1.73
C ASP A 82 -17.93 -2.63 0.60
N PRO A 83 -18.92 -3.42 0.15
CA PRO A 83 -18.71 -4.47 -0.85
C PRO A 83 -18.36 -3.94 -2.25
N ASP A 84 -18.59 -2.64 -2.51
CA ASP A 84 -18.37 -2.01 -3.82
C ASP A 84 -17.04 -1.24 -3.89
N ILE A 85 -16.26 -1.21 -2.79
CA ILE A 85 -14.98 -0.50 -2.70
C ILE A 85 -13.85 -1.51 -2.47
N ASP A 86 -12.79 -1.40 -3.28
CA ASP A 86 -11.54 -2.14 -3.08
C ASP A 86 -10.43 -1.19 -2.60
N ILE A 87 -9.52 -1.71 -1.76
CA ILE A 87 -8.43 -0.94 -1.17
C ILE A 87 -7.10 -1.46 -1.68
N TYR A 88 -6.45 -0.63 -2.49
CA TYR A 88 -5.07 -0.88 -2.90
C TYR A 88 -4.08 -0.24 -1.92
N SER A 89 -3.12 -1.03 -1.43
CA SER A 89 -2.04 -0.57 -0.56
C SER A 89 -0.68 -0.84 -1.20
N ALA A 90 0.18 0.18 -1.25
CA ALA A 90 1.54 0.10 -1.74
C ALA A 90 2.46 1.03 -0.96
N LEU A 91 3.77 0.71 -0.98
CA LEU A 91 4.77 1.62 -0.45
C LEU A 91 4.83 2.87 -1.32
N MET A 92 4.42 4.01 -0.74
CA MET A 92 4.56 5.31 -1.38
C MET A 92 6.03 5.73 -1.37
N ASN A 93 6.49 6.36 -2.45
CA ASN A 93 7.77 7.07 -2.48
C ASN A 93 7.68 8.42 -1.73
N GLY A 94 7.20 8.37 -0.48
CA GLY A 94 7.00 9.52 0.38
C GLY A 94 7.60 9.29 1.76
N TYR A 95 8.37 10.26 2.23
CA TYR A 95 9.07 10.19 3.52
C TYR A 95 8.52 11.24 4.47
N GLY A 96 7.96 10.79 5.60
CA GLY A 96 7.66 11.68 6.71
C GLY A 96 8.95 12.13 7.38
N GLN A 97 9.04 13.42 7.71
CA GLN A 97 10.21 13.97 8.42
C GLN A 97 9.76 14.87 9.57
N ILE A 98 10.57 14.90 10.62
CA ILE A 98 10.55 15.95 11.63
C ILE A 98 11.77 16.82 11.36
N THR A 99 11.53 18.04 10.90
CA THR A 99 12.60 19.01 10.66
C THR A 99 12.73 19.89 11.89
N ILE A 100 13.93 19.88 12.49
CA ILE A 100 14.26 20.76 13.61
C ILE A 100 14.89 22.03 13.05
N ASN A 101 14.35 23.18 13.46
CA ASN A 101 14.97 24.46 13.14
C ASN A 101 16.21 24.68 14.01
N CYS A 102 17.39 24.38 13.47
CA CYS A 102 18.67 24.61 14.15
C CYS A 102 19.25 26.02 13.92
N ARG A 103 18.49 26.95 13.33
CA ARG A 103 18.93 28.36 13.19
C ARG A 103 18.86 29.10 14.53
N ASP A 104 17.81 28.83 15.30
CA ASP A 104 17.43 29.60 16.48
C ASP A 104 17.70 28.84 17.79
N TYR A 105 17.92 29.56 18.89
CA TYR A 105 18.10 28.98 20.23
C TYR A 105 16.83 28.21 20.66
N PRO A 106 16.94 27.05 21.34
CA PRO A 106 18.15 26.45 21.92
C PRO A 106 18.88 25.45 21.01
N LEU A 107 18.38 25.20 19.81
CA LEU A 107 18.83 24.07 18.98
C LEU A 107 19.99 24.43 18.04
N ASN A 108 20.55 25.62 18.20
CA ASN A 108 21.70 26.15 17.47
C ASN A 108 23.01 26.18 18.27
N ILE A 109 23.03 25.59 19.48
CA ILE A 109 24.22 25.48 20.35
C ILE A 109 24.53 23.99 20.56
N SER A 110 25.80 23.61 20.41
CA SER A 110 26.34 22.25 20.60
C SER A 110 27.48 22.25 21.60
#